data_AF-A0A940QRY8-F1
#
_entry.id   AF-A0A940QRY8-F1
#
_cell.length_a   1.000
_cell.length_b   1.000
_cell.length_c   1.000
_cell.angle_alpha   90.00
_cell.angle_beta   90.00
_cell.angle_gamma   90.00
#
_symmetry.space_group_name_H-M   'P 1'
#
loop_
_entity.id
_entity.type
_entity.pdbx_description
1 polymer ?
#
loop_
_entity_poly.entity_id
_entity_poly.type
_entity_poly.pdbx_seq_one_letter_code
_entity_poly.pdbx_strand_id
1 'polypeptide(L)'
;MRYKDISVKKIPTDIFTGVIIALVSIPISMGYAQVSGLPAVYGLYGSIFPILIFGLLSTSKQFIFGVDAAPAALVGAFLTALEVQSGSERAVQIVPVVSFFVGIWLVLLSNLKAGRLVSYISTPVMGGFISGISTTIIFMQI
;
A
#
# COMPACT_ATOMS: atom_id res chain seq x y z
N MET A 1 -5.01 23.98 10.31
CA MET A 1 -4.86 24.01 11.79
C MET A 1 -4.19 22.69 12.20
N ARG A 2 -3.01 22.69 12.86
CA ARG A 2 -2.42 21.58 13.70
C ARG A 2 -0.91 21.27 13.56
N TYR A 3 -0.05 22.29 13.54
CA TYR A 3 1.31 22.15 14.13
C TYR A 3 1.33 22.48 15.64
N LYS A 4 0.18 22.91 16.20
CA LYS A 4 0.03 23.44 17.57
C LYS A 4 0.25 22.44 18.71
N ASP A 5 0.30 21.14 18.42
CA ASP A 5 0.47 20.08 19.43
C ASP A 5 1.81 19.31 19.30
N ILE A 6 2.73 19.76 18.43
CA ILE A 6 4.08 19.17 18.39
C ILE A 6 4.81 19.64 19.64
N SER A 7 4.74 18.83 20.69
CA SER A 7 5.52 19.07 21.90
C SER A 7 6.97 18.80 21.58
N VAL A 8 7.81 19.83 21.72
CA VAL A 8 9.27 19.74 21.49
C VAL A 8 9.91 18.62 22.35
N LYS A 9 9.27 18.26 23.48
CA LYS A 9 9.68 17.16 24.34
C LYS A 9 9.48 15.75 23.73
N LYS A 10 8.59 15.60 22.74
CA LYS A 10 8.28 14.30 22.10
C LYS A 10 9.12 14.00 20.86
N ILE A 11 9.81 15.00 20.31
CA ILE A 11 10.71 14.85 19.16
C ILE A 11 11.65 13.64 19.27
N PRO A 12 12.38 13.41 20.38
CA PRO A 12 13.28 12.25 20.46
C PRO A 12 12.53 10.91 20.41
N THR A 13 11.35 10.83 21.05
CA THR A 13 10.51 9.63 21.01
C THR A 13 9.92 9.41 19.62
N ASP A 14 9.44 10.47 18.98
CA ASP A 14 8.86 10.42 17.63
C ASP A 14 9.90 10.01 16.59
N ILE A 15 11.15 10.51 16.70
CA ILE A 15 12.28 10.09 15.85
C ILE A 15 12.58 8.60 16.07
N PHE A 16 12.70 8.16 17.32
CA PHE A 16 12.99 6.76 17.63
C PHE A 16 11.90 5.82 17.09
N THR A 17 10.63 6.16 17.32
CA THR A 17 9.49 5.41 16.76
C THR A 17 9.48 5.43 15.24
N GLY A 18 9.78 6.57 14.61
CA GLY A 18 9.90 6.70 13.16
C GLY A 18 10.97 5.78 12.57
N VAL A 19 12.13 5.66 13.22
CA VAL A 19 13.20 4.74 12.81
C VAL A 19 12.74 3.28 12.90
N ILE A 20 12.06 2.88 13.97
CA ILE A 20 11.52 1.53 14.11
C ILE A 20 10.51 1.22 13.00
N ILE A 21 9.58 2.15 12.75
CA ILE A 21 8.57 2.00 11.68
C ILE A 21 9.25 1.88 10.32
N ALA A 22 10.28 2.69 10.04
CA ALA A 22 11.02 2.63 8.79
C ALA A 22 11.72 1.27 8.62
N LEU A 23 12.40 0.77 9.65
CA LEU A 23 13.08 -0.54 9.62
C LEU A 23 12.11 -1.70 9.36
N VAL A 24 10.90 -1.64 9.89
CA VAL A 24 9.85 -2.66 9.67
C VAL A 24 9.21 -2.50 8.28
N SER A 25 8.99 -1.26 7.83
CA SER A 25 8.32 -0.97 6.56
C SER A 25 9.16 -1.33 5.33
N ILE A 26 10.48 -1.17 5.40
CA ILE A 26 11.40 -1.49 4.29
C ILE A 26 11.22 -2.94 3.80
N PRO A 27 11.45 -4.00 4.62
CA PRO A 27 11.32 -5.37 4.15
C PRO A 27 9.89 -5.73 3.76
N ILE A 28 8.88 -5.20 4.45
CA ILE A 28 7.46 -5.45 4.12
C ILE A 28 7.14 -4.91 2.72
N SER A 29 7.54 -3.67 2.43
CA SER A 29 7.28 -3.03 1.13
C SER A 29 8.01 -3.74 -0.01
N MET A 30 9.24 -4.21 0.22
CA MET A 30 10.00 -5.01 -0.74
C MET A 30 9.30 -6.34 -1.04
N GLY A 31 8.81 -7.04 -0.02
CA GLY A 31 8.04 -8.27 -0.19
C GLY A 31 6.75 -8.06 -0.99
N TYR A 32 6.00 -7.00 -0.71
CA TYR A 32 4.78 -6.70 -1.47
C TYR A 32 5.06 -6.32 -2.93
N ALA A 33 6.18 -5.66 -3.23
CA ALA A 33 6.57 -5.44 -4.61
C ALA A 33 6.76 -6.77 -5.37
N GLN A 34 7.41 -7.75 -4.74
CA GLN A 34 7.60 -9.08 -5.32
C GLN A 34 6.28 -9.83 -5.49
N VAL A 35 5.38 -9.75 -4.51
CA VAL A 35 4.01 -10.30 -4.61
C VAL A 35 3.26 -9.68 -5.79
N SER A 36 3.45 -8.38 -6.05
CA SER A 36 2.85 -7.69 -7.21
C SER A 36 3.52 -7.99 -8.55
N GLY A 37 4.54 -8.85 -8.58
CA GLY A 37 5.29 -9.21 -9.78
C GLY A 37 6.36 -8.19 -10.20
N LEU A 38 6.70 -7.22 -9.34
CA LEU A 38 7.73 -6.22 -9.57
C LEU A 38 9.06 -6.57 -8.86
N PRO A 39 10.21 -6.04 -9.35
CA PRO A 39 11.45 -6.08 -8.59
C PRO A 39 11.31 -5.40 -7.22
N ALA A 40 11.98 -5.93 -6.19
CA ALA A 40 11.86 -5.46 -4.80
C ALA A 40 12.14 -3.95 -4.62
N VAL A 41 12.98 -3.37 -5.47
CA VAL A 41 13.31 -1.93 -5.47
C VAL A 41 12.05 -1.05 -5.62
N TYR A 42 11.03 -1.50 -6.35
CA TYR A 42 9.78 -0.77 -6.51
C TYR A 42 9.00 -0.63 -5.19
N GLY A 43 9.20 -1.56 -4.24
CA GLY A 43 8.65 -1.45 -2.89
C GLY A 43 9.22 -0.28 -2.10
N LEU A 44 10.50 0.02 -2.31
CA LEU A 44 11.17 1.19 -1.70
C LEU A 44 10.60 2.50 -2.27
N TYR A 45 10.37 2.54 -3.58
CA TYR A 45 9.72 3.71 -4.21
C TYR A 45 8.28 3.89 -3.71
N GLY A 46 7.53 2.80 -3.59
CA GLY A 46 6.15 2.80 -3.10
C GLY A 46 6.00 3.07 -1.59
N SER A 47 7.05 2.92 -0.79
CA SER A 47 7.03 3.25 0.64
C SER A 47 7.54 4.67 0.90
N ILE A 48 8.63 5.10 0.28
CA ILE A 48 9.26 6.38 0.62
C ILE A 48 8.44 7.58 0.14
N PHE A 49 8.16 7.67 -1.17
CA PHE A 49 7.50 8.85 -1.73
C PHE A 49 6.07 9.04 -1.22
N PRO A 50 5.22 7.99 -1.17
CA PRO A 50 3.85 8.16 -0.71
C PRO A 50 3.77 8.50 0.78
N ILE A 51 4.67 7.97 1.63
CA ILE A 51 4.73 8.35 3.05
C ILE A 51 5.08 9.83 3.20
N LEU A 52 6.06 10.35 2.44
CA LEU A 52 6.43 11.77 2.49
C LEU A 52 5.29 12.67 2.04
N ILE A 53 4.65 12.34 0.91
CA ILE A 53 3.51 13.09 0.39
C ILE A 53 2.33 13.03 1.38
N PHE A 54 2.03 11.84 1.91
CA PHE A 54 0.96 11.65 2.87
C PHE A 54 1.25 12.37 4.18
N GLY A 55 2.47 12.34 4.70
CA GLY A 55 2.87 13.06 5.91
C GLY A 55 2.70 14.58 5.79
N LEU A 56 2.87 15.13 4.58
CA LEU A 56 2.66 16.56 4.29
C LEU A 56 1.18 16.94 4.10
N LEU A 57 0.36 16.03 3.54
CA LEU A 57 -1.03 16.30 3.18
C LEU A 57 -2.05 15.76 4.19
N SER A 58 -1.67 14.82 5.04
CA SER A 58 -2.58 14.10 5.93
C SER A 58 -3.05 14.95 7.10
N THR A 59 -4.29 14.70 7.50
CA THR A 59 -4.92 15.30 8.69
C THR A 59 -4.82 14.39 9.92
N SER A 60 -4.34 13.15 9.77
CA SER A 60 -4.23 12.16 10.84
C SER A 60 -2.79 12.02 11.33
N LYS A 61 -2.61 12.07 12.67
CA LYS A 61 -1.30 11.98 13.34
C LYS A 61 -0.78 10.55 13.51
N GLN A 62 -1.65 9.55 13.37
CA GLN A 62 -1.33 8.14 13.69
C GLN A 62 -1.45 7.21 12.49
N PHE A 63 -1.95 7.70 11.35
CA PHE A 63 -2.16 6.86 10.19
C PHE A 63 -0.87 6.77 9.37
N ILE A 64 -0.39 5.54 9.18
CA ILE A 64 0.75 5.23 8.32
C ILE A 64 0.18 4.78 6.97
N PHE A 65 0.42 5.58 5.94
CA PHE A 65 0.07 5.24 4.56
C PHE A 65 1.25 4.51 3.92
N GLY A 66 1.01 3.50 3.09
CA GLY A 66 2.11 2.76 2.46
C GLY A 66 1.64 1.64 1.54
N VAL A 67 2.58 0.78 1.18
CA VAL A 67 2.31 -0.43 0.37
C VAL A 67 1.48 -1.41 1.18
N ASP A 68 0.43 -1.97 0.58
CA ASP A 68 -0.50 -2.89 1.23
C ASP A 68 -0.57 -4.25 0.52
N ALA A 69 -0.87 -5.31 1.28
CA ALA A 69 -0.89 -6.69 0.83
C ALA A 69 -1.99 -6.96 -0.20
N ALA A 70 -3.19 -6.42 0.01
CA ALA A 70 -4.34 -6.72 -0.84
C ALA A 70 -4.18 -6.17 -2.27
N PRO A 71 -3.83 -4.88 -2.49
CA PRO A 71 -3.50 -4.38 -3.82
C PRO A 71 -2.33 -5.12 -4.46
N ALA A 72 -1.29 -5.48 -3.69
CA ALA A 72 -0.14 -6.22 -4.21
C ALA A 72 -0.54 -7.59 -4.76
N ALA A 73 -1.33 -8.37 -4.01
CA ALA A 73 -1.82 -9.67 -4.44
C ALA A 73 -2.76 -9.57 -5.65
N LEU A 74 -3.64 -8.55 -5.70
CA LEU A 74 -4.53 -8.31 -6.84
C LEU A 74 -3.76 -7.97 -8.12
N VAL A 75 -2.73 -7.12 -8.04
CA VAL A 75 -1.85 -6.79 -9.18
C VAL A 75 -1.06 -8.02 -9.61
N GLY A 76 -0.54 -8.81 -8.67
CA GLY A 76 0.16 -10.06 -8.97
C GLY A 76 -0.74 -11.05 -9.72
N ALA A 77 -1.97 -11.27 -9.23
CA ALA A 77 -2.96 -12.10 -9.90
C ALA A 77 -3.33 -11.59 -11.30
N PHE A 78 -3.43 -10.26 -11.47
CA PHE A 78 -3.68 -9.64 -12.77
C PHE A 78 -2.54 -9.90 -13.76
N LEU A 79 -1.27 -9.78 -13.34
CA LEU A 79 -0.13 -10.09 -14.21
C LEU A 79 -0.10 -11.58 -14.59
N THR A 80 -0.39 -12.48 -13.63
CA THR A 80 -0.50 -13.91 -13.90
C THR A 80 -1.58 -14.21 -14.94
N ALA A 81 -2.73 -13.54 -14.86
CA ALA A 81 -3.82 -13.68 -15.83
C ALA A 81 -3.45 -13.18 -17.24
N LEU A 82 -2.48 -12.27 -17.35
CA LEU A 82 -1.93 -11.79 -18.62
C LEU A 82 -0.72 -12.62 -19.11
N GLU A 83 -0.40 -13.73 -18.43
CA GLU A 83 0.77 -14.57 -18.70
C GLU A 83 2.10 -13.77 -18.67
N VAL A 84 2.15 -12.72 -17.84
CA VAL A 84 3.33 -11.88 -17.66
C VAL A 84 4.17 -12.46 -16.53
N GLN A 85 5.40 -12.83 -16.84
CA GLN A 85 6.34 -13.33 -15.85
C GLN A 85 6.70 -12.25 -14.82
N SER A 86 6.67 -12.61 -13.54
CA SER A 86 7.11 -11.75 -12.43
C SER A 86 8.57 -11.32 -12.61
N GLY A 87 8.87 -10.06 -12.32
CA GLY A 87 10.21 -9.48 -12.47
C GLY A 87 10.63 -9.20 -13.91
N SER A 88 9.78 -9.50 -14.91
CA SER A 88 10.05 -9.17 -16.30
C SER A 88 9.98 -7.67 -16.57
N GLU A 89 10.64 -7.22 -17.63
CA GLU A 89 10.53 -5.83 -18.12
C GLU A 89 9.09 -5.46 -18.49
N ARG A 90 8.31 -6.45 -18.95
CA ARG A 90 6.90 -6.28 -19.28
C ARG A 90 6.04 -5.98 -18.03
N ALA A 91 6.32 -6.63 -16.89
CA ALA A 91 5.66 -6.32 -15.63
C ALA A 91 5.94 -4.87 -15.19
N VAL A 92 7.19 -4.43 -15.30
CA VAL A 92 7.63 -3.07 -14.98
C VAL A 92 6.91 -2.01 -15.83
N GLN A 93 6.56 -2.33 -17.07
CA GLN A 93 5.81 -1.43 -17.94
C GLN A 93 4.30 -1.42 -17.65
N ILE A 94 3.71 -2.57 -17.31
CA ILE A 94 2.25 -2.71 -17.12
C ILE A 94 1.80 -2.15 -15.76
N VAL A 95 2.50 -2.48 -14.68
CA VAL A 95 2.03 -2.16 -13.32
C VAL A 95 1.86 -0.65 -13.08
N PRO A 96 2.75 0.25 -13.53
CA PRO A 96 2.54 1.69 -13.38
C PRO A 96 1.30 2.18 -14.12
N VAL A 97 1.02 1.65 -15.31
CA VAL A 97 -0.16 2.02 -16.11
C VAL A 97 -1.43 1.61 -15.39
N VAL A 98 -1.50 0.36 -14.91
CA VAL A 98 -2.65 -0.13 -14.12
C VAL A 98 -2.83 0.72 -12.86
N SER A 99 -1.75 1.00 -12.14
CA SER A 99 -1.78 1.82 -10.93
C SER A 99 -2.30 3.24 -11.19
N PHE A 100 -1.92 3.82 -12.32
CA PHE A 100 -2.43 5.12 -12.76
C PHE A 100 -3.94 5.10 -13.03
N PHE A 101 -4.43 4.08 -13.74
CA PHE A 101 -5.87 3.90 -13.96
C PHE A 101 -6.65 3.67 -12.67
N VAL A 102 -6.11 2.88 -11.74
CA VAL A 102 -6.70 2.71 -10.40
C VAL A 102 -6.77 4.06 -9.68
N GLY A 103 -5.71 4.88 -9.76
CA GLY A 103 -5.70 6.24 -9.22
C GLY A 103 -6.82 7.12 -9.78
N ILE A 104 -7.05 7.08 -11.10
CA ILE A 104 -8.16 7.78 -11.75
C ILE A 104 -9.51 7.31 -11.18
N TRP A 105 -9.72 5.99 -11.10
CA TRP A 105 -10.95 5.43 -10.53
C TRP A 105 -11.17 5.84 -9.07
N LEU A 106 -10.11 5.85 -8.25
CA LEU A 106 -10.19 6.30 -6.86
C LEU A 106 -10.59 7.78 -6.76
N VAL A 107 -10.04 8.65 -7.63
CA VAL A 107 -10.42 10.06 -7.68
C VAL A 107 -11.88 10.23 -8.11
N LEU A 108 -12.33 9.50 -9.14
CA LEU A 108 -13.72 9.52 -9.60
C LEU A 108 -14.69 9.04 -8.50
N LEU A 109 -14.41 7.91 -7.86
CA LEU A 109 -15.23 7.35 -6.79
C LEU A 109 -15.23 8.25 -5.54
N SER A 110 -14.12 8.93 -5.26
CA SER A 110 -14.04 9.92 -4.19
C SER A 110 -14.99 11.10 -4.44
N ASN A 111 -15.04 11.63 -5.67
CA ASN A 111 -15.98 12.69 -6.06
C ASN A 111 -17.45 12.26 -5.92
N LEU A 112 -17.75 10.99 -6.18
CA LEU A 112 -19.08 10.40 -5.99
C LEU A 112 -19.40 10.07 -4.53
N LYS A 113 -18.47 10.31 -3.59
CA LYS A 113 -18.57 9.95 -2.17
C LYS A 113 -18.88 8.46 -1.94
N ALA A 114 -18.36 7.61 -2.83
CA ALA A 114 -18.56 6.17 -2.79
C ALA A 114 -17.99 5.50 -1.51
N GLY A 115 -17.15 6.20 -0.75
CA GLY A 115 -16.70 5.74 0.57
C GLY A 115 -17.84 5.41 1.54
N ARG A 116 -19.04 5.99 1.38
CA ARG A 116 -20.22 5.58 2.16
C ARG A 116 -20.62 4.12 1.89
N LEU A 117 -20.50 3.65 0.64
CA LEU A 117 -20.83 2.27 0.29
C LEU A 117 -19.90 1.27 0.99
N VAL A 118 -18.62 1.63 1.14
CA VAL A 118 -17.63 0.81 1.85
C VAL A 118 -18.01 0.60 3.33
N SER A 119 -18.70 1.56 3.96
CA SER A 119 -19.16 1.40 5.35
C SER A 119 -20.27 0.35 5.54
N TYR A 120 -20.86 -0.16 4.46
CA TYR A 120 -21.85 -1.26 4.52
C TYR A 120 -21.20 -2.65 4.38
N ILE A 121 -19.89 -2.74 4.17
CA ILE A 121 -19.20 -4.04 4.12
C ILE A 121 -19.14 -4.60 5.54
N SER A 122 -19.68 -5.80 5.71
CA SER A 122 -19.74 -6.45 7.02
C SER A 122 -18.38 -6.95 7.47
N THR A 123 -18.16 -6.98 8.79
CA THR A 123 -16.91 -7.47 9.38
C THR A 123 -16.58 -8.93 9.00
N PRO A 124 -17.54 -9.86 8.84
CA PRO A 124 -17.22 -11.22 8.38
C PRO A 124 -16.70 -11.25 6.93
N VAL A 125 -17.22 -10.39 6.05
CA VAL A 125 -16.77 -10.30 4.65
C VAL A 125 -15.35 -9.76 4.58
N MET A 126 -15.04 -8.71 5.37
CA MET A 126 -13.68 -8.19 5.48
C MET A 126 -12.72 -9.24 6.04
N GLY A 127 -13.13 -9.99 7.06
CA GLY A 127 -12.34 -11.08 7.62
C GLY A 127 -12.02 -12.17 6.59
N GLY A 128 -13.04 -12.64 5.86
CA GLY A 128 -12.87 -13.62 4.79
C GLY A 128 -11.97 -13.13 3.66
N PHE A 129 -12.12 -11.87 3.25
CA PHE A 129 -11.25 -11.25 2.25
C PHE A 129 -9.78 -11.22 2.69
N ILE A 130 -9.50 -10.77 3.91
CA ILE A 130 -8.14 -10.70 4.46
C ILE A 130 -7.52 -12.10 4.56
N SER A 131 -8.26 -13.10 5.08
CA SER A 131 -7.79 -14.48 5.16
C SER A 131 -7.56 -15.12 3.78
N GLY A 132 -8.38 -14.75 2.79
CA GLY A 132 -8.19 -15.15 1.40
C GLY A 132 -6.86 -14.61 0.84
N ILE A 133 -6.66 -13.29 0.94
CA ILE A 133 -5.42 -12.64 0.50
C ILE A 133 -4.20 -13.23 1.20
N SER A 134 -4.26 -13.46 2.52
CA SER A 134 -3.13 -14.05 3.25
C SER A 134 -2.80 -15.46 2.74
N THR A 135 -3.82 -16.27 2.47
CA THR A 135 -3.64 -17.63 1.94
C THR A 135 -3.03 -17.58 0.53
N THR A 136 -3.54 -16.72 -0.35
CA THR A 136 -2.98 -16.51 -1.69
C THR A 136 -1.51 -16.09 -1.62
N ILE A 137 -1.16 -15.14 -0.76
CA ILE A 137 0.23 -14.69 -0.62
C ILE A 137 1.12 -15.84 -0.16
N ILE A 138 0.69 -16.65 0.81
CA ILE A 138 1.47 -17.83 1.24
C ILE A 138 1.76 -18.76 0.06
N PHE A 139 0.75 -19.08 -0.75
CA PHE A 139 0.93 -19.93 -1.93
C PHE A 139 1.76 -19.28 -3.05
N MET A 140 1.82 -17.95 -3.12
CA MET A 140 2.70 -17.27 -4.08
C MET A 140 4.18 -17.31 -3.67
N GLN A 141 4.49 -17.64 -2.41
CA GLN A 141 5.85 -17.60 -1.85
C GLN A 141 6.44 -19.00 -1.60
N ILE A 142 5.67 -20.08 -1.80
CA ILE A 142 6.11 -21.48 -1.70
C ILE A 142 6.24 -22.05 -3.11
#